data_AF-A0A7T8KSC3-F1
#
_entry.id   AF-A0A7T8KSC3-F1
#
_cell.length_a   1.000
_cell.length_b   1.000
_cell.length_c   1.000
_cell.angle_alpha   90.00
_cell.angle_beta   90.00
_cell.angle_gamma   90.00
#
_symmetry.space_group_name_H-M   'P 1'
#
loop_
_entity.id
_entity.type
_entity.pdbx_description
1 polymer ?
#
loop_
_entity_poly.entity_id
_entity_poly.type
_entity_poly.pdbx_seq_one_letter_code
_entity_poly.pdbx_strand_id
1 'polypeptide(L)'
;MAADGLSWILLYADDPMTARAPPKQAHDIVVKNLPTNLETLHKTGLFSDIRLYNREGVKLYSSLETPSISPKETLERELNRKVSGKEIQPTLERIEQKMVQNQHQETPEFKAIQQKLESLQPPTPPIPKTPKLPGI
;
A
#
# COMPACT_ATOMS: atom_id res chain seq x y z
N MET A 1 -4.16 -4.16 -0.66
CA MET A 1 -2.84 -4.50 -0.11
C MET A 1 -2.09 -3.19 0.08
N ALA A 2 -1.87 -2.76 1.31
CA ALA A 2 -0.97 -1.63 1.56
C ALA A 2 0.45 -2.12 1.27
N ALA A 3 1.18 -1.41 0.40
CA ALA A 3 2.53 -1.78 -0.03
C ALA A 3 3.57 -1.76 1.11
N ASP A 4 3.18 -1.28 2.30
CA ASP A 4 4.08 -0.97 3.41
C ASP A 4 4.57 -2.23 4.15
N GLY A 5 3.88 -3.38 3.98
CA GLY A 5 4.28 -4.66 4.56
C GLY A 5 5.43 -5.38 3.83
N LEU A 6 5.94 -4.80 2.73
CA LEU A 6 6.90 -5.44 1.82
C LEU A 6 8.28 -4.74 1.80
N SER A 7 8.52 -3.81 2.73
CA SER A 7 9.82 -3.13 2.90
C SER A 7 10.98 -4.11 3.12
N TRP A 8 10.72 -5.25 3.75
CA TRP A 8 11.71 -6.32 3.97
C TRP A 8 12.26 -6.91 2.67
N ILE A 9 11.50 -6.88 1.57
CA ILE A 9 11.95 -7.35 0.26
C ILE A 9 13.04 -6.42 -0.29
N LEU A 10 12.95 -5.13 0.00
CA LEU A 10 13.99 -4.17 -0.37
C LEU A 10 15.28 -4.48 0.38
N LEU A 11 15.18 -4.71 1.69
CA LEU A 11 16.31 -5.01 2.58
C LEU A 11 16.94 -6.38 2.29
N TYR A 12 16.16 -7.38 1.88
CA TYR A 12 16.68 -8.71 1.56
C TYR A 12 17.65 -8.70 0.37
N ALA A 13 17.43 -7.78 -0.58
CA ALA A 13 18.35 -7.59 -1.70
C ALA A 13 19.70 -6.99 -1.26
N ASP A 14 19.72 -6.24 -0.15
CA ASP A 14 20.93 -5.61 0.39
C ASP A 14 21.65 -6.54 1.39
N ASP A 15 20.89 -7.11 2.34
CA ASP A 15 21.38 -8.08 3.32
C ASP A 15 20.26 -9.08 3.73
N PRO A 16 20.32 -10.33 3.22
CA PRO A 16 19.37 -11.37 3.56
C PRO A 16 19.32 -11.73 5.04
N MET A 17 20.41 -11.52 5.79
CA MET A 17 20.53 -11.97 7.19
C MET A 17 19.81 -11.05 8.16
N THR A 18 19.65 -9.78 7.81
CA THR A 18 19.01 -8.74 8.64
C THR A 18 17.60 -8.41 8.19
N ALA A 19 17.23 -8.77 6.96
CA ALA A 19 15.86 -8.62 6.47
C ALA A 19 14.87 -9.45 7.29
N ARG A 20 13.84 -8.78 7.84
CA ARG A 20 12.75 -9.42 8.58
C ARG A 20 11.42 -8.86 8.10
N ALA A 21 10.53 -9.74 7.68
CA ALA A 21 9.16 -9.36 7.35
C ALA A 21 8.44 -8.91 8.64
N PRO A 22 7.86 -7.71 8.70
CA PRO A 22 7.01 -7.33 9.82
C PRO A 22 5.78 -8.24 9.82
N PRO A 23 5.40 -8.87 10.95
CA PRO A 23 4.17 -9.65 11.02
C PRO A 23 2.98 -8.80 10.61
N LYS A 24 2.16 -9.28 9.68
CA LYS A 24 0.95 -8.58 9.20
C LYS A 24 0.04 -8.14 10.36
N GLN A 25 -0.03 -8.94 11.41
CA GLN A 25 -0.80 -8.65 12.61
C GLN A 25 -0.34 -7.36 13.31
N ALA A 26 0.97 -7.07 13.35
CA ALA A 26 1.49 -5.85 13.97
C ALA A 26 1.03 -4.60 13.20
N HIS A 27 1.07 -4.65 11.86
CA HIS A 27 0.54 -3.58 11.02
C HIS A 27 -0.97 -3.39 11.21
N ASP A 28 -1.74 -4.47 11.14
CA ASP A 28 -3.21 -4.42 11.21
C ASP A 28 -3.71 -3.89 12.57
N ILE A 29 -3.03 -4.22 13.67
CA ILE A 29 -3.33 -3.69 15.01
C ILE A 29 -3.14 -2.18 15.05
N VAL A 30 -2.06 -1.66 14.45
CA VAL A 30 -1.80 -0.21 14.40
C VAL A 30 -2.87 0.49 13.55
N VAL A 31 -3.16 -0.01 12.35
CA VAL A 31 -4.21 0.56 11.48
C VAL A 31 -5.57 0.62 12.18
N LYS A 32 -5.91 -0.43 12.95
CA LYS A 32 -7.18 -0.51 13.69
C LYS A 32 -7.24 0.46 14.86
N ASN A 33 -6.16 0.59 15.63
CA ASN A 33 -6.20 1.31 16.91
C ASN A 33 -5.79 2.78 16.79
N LEU A 34 -5.01 3.15 15.78
CA LEU A 34 -4.44 4.49 15.65
C LEU A 34 -5.51 5.61 15.62
N PRO A 35 -6.64 5.51 14.89
CA PRO A 35 -7.64 6.56 14.89
C PRO A 35 -8.27 6.82 16.26
N THR A 36 -8.65 5.77 16.98
CA THR A 36 -9.23 5.87 18.34
C THR A 36 -8.20 6.36 19.35
N ASN A 37 -6.94 5.94 19.21
CA ASN A 37 -5.86 6.42 20.07
C ASN A 37 -5.62 7.93 19.88
N LEU A 38 -5.61 8.43 18.63
CA LEU A 38 -5.47 9.87 18.37
C LEU A 38 -6.64 10.68 18.92
N GLU A 39 -7.87 10.17 18.83
CA GLU A 39 -9.01 10.81 19.46
C GLU A 39 -8.85 10.88 20.99
N THR A 40 -8.34 9.82 21.60
CA THR A 40 -8.08 9.79 23.04
C THR A 40 -7.01 10.82 23.42
N LEU A 41 -5.90 10.89 22.68
CA LEU A 41 -4.83 11.88 22.89
C LEU A 41 -5.29 13.32 22.62
N HIS A 42 -6.23 13.52 21.70
CA HIS A 42 -6.85 14.82 21.45
C HIS A 42 -7.67 15.27 22.67
N LYS A 43 -8.46 14.36 23.26
CA LYS A 43 -9.29 14.65 24.44
C LYS A 43 -8.49 14.90 25.73
N THR A 44 -7.25 14.42 25.84
CA THR A 44 -6.42 14.70 27.02
C THR A 44 -5.90 16.13 27.05
N GLY A 45 -5.86 16.83 25.91
CA GLY A 45 -5.34 18.20 25.81
C GLY A 45 -3.84 18.32 26.13
N LEU A 46 -3.09 17.21 26.17
CA LEU A 46 -1.66 17.20 26.50
C LEU A 46 -0.79 17.79 25.38
N PHE A 47 -1.25 17.68 24.14
CA PHE A 47 -0.52 18.16 22.98
C PHE A 47 -1.07 19.52 22.56
N SER A 48 -0.17 20.48 22.35
CA SER A 48 -0.53 21.78 21.79
C SER A 48 -1.10 21.67 20.38
N ASP A 49 -0.66 20.67 19.61
CA ASP A 49 -1.12 20.43 18.24
C ASP A 49 -0.86 18.97 17.84
N ILE A 50 -1.88 18.32 17.28
CA ILE A 50 -1.83 17.00 16.65
C ILE A 50 -1.99 17.21 15.16
N ARG A 51 -1.03 16.73 14.37
CA ARG A 51 -1.02 16.91 12.90
C ARG A 51 -1.02 15.58 12.17
N LEU A 52 -1.71 15.55 11.03
CA LEU A 52 -1.66 14.45 10.08
C LEU A 52 -1.05 14.92 8.77
N TYR A 53 -0.19 14.10 8.19
CA TYR A 53 0.48 14.39 6.92
C TYR A 53 0.31 13.22 5.96
N ASN A 54 0.19 13.52 4.67
CA ASN A 54 0.29 12.51 3.62
C ASN A 54 1.76 12.23 3.25
N ARG A 55 1.97 11.33 2.28
CA ARG A 55 3.30 10.92 1.83
C ARG A 55 4.07 12.05 1.14
N GLU A 56 3.35 13.04 0.61
CA GLU A 56 3.89 14.24 -0.05
C GLU A 56 4.23 15.35 0.95
N GLY A 57 4.02 15.14 2.25
CA GLY A 57 4.28 16.14 3.29
C GLY A 57 3.22 17.25 3.38
N VAL A 58 2.07 17.07 2.73
CA VAL A 58 0.93 17.99 2.84
C VAL A 58 0.23 17.73 4.16
N LYS A 59 -0.02 18.82 4.91
CA LYS A 59 -0.77 18.78 6.17
C LYS A 59 -2.26 18.57 5.88
N LEU A 60 -2.79 17.45 6.36
CA LEU A 60 -4.20 17.07 6.19
C LEU A 60 -5.07 17.49 7.38
N TYR A 61 -4.48 17.65 8.56
CA TYR A 61 -5.17 18.00 9.80
C TYR A 61 -4.22 18.69 10.78
N SER A 62 -4.78 19.57 11.60
CA SER A 62 -4.14 20.19 12.76
C SER A 62 -5.19 20.43 13.84
N SER A 63 -5.00 19.88 15.03
CA SER A 63 -5.93 20.12 16.14
C SER A 63 -5.87 21.57 16.63
N LEU A 64 -4.76 22.27 16.41
CA LEU A 64 -4.65 23.69 16.72
C LEU A 64 -5.53 24.55 15.80
N GLU A 65 -5.62 24.20 14.51
CA GLU A 65 -6.44 24.92 13.53
C GLU A 65 -7.93 24.53 13.63
N THR A 66 -8.20 23.27 13.97
CA THR A 66 -9.56 22.74 14.09
C THR A 66 -9.78 22.00 15.41
N PRO A 67 -9.85 22.71 16.56
CA PRO A 67 -9.89 22.10 17.88
C PRO A 67 -11.19 21.34 18.17
N SER A 68 -12.28 21.67 17.47
CA SER A 68 -13.56 20.98 17.60
C SER A 68 -13.66 19.70 16.76
N ILE A 69 -12.70 19.45 15.87
CA ILE A 69 -12.73 18.32 14.94
C ILE A 69 -11.79 17.23 15.45
N SER A 70 -12.30 16.00 15.56
CA SER A 70 -11.48 14.85 15.96
C SER A 70 -10.50 14.44 14.83
N PRO A 71 -9.23 14.11 15.14
CA PRO A 71 -8.29 13.59 14.16
C PRO A 71 -8.71 12.22 13.59
N LYS A 72 -9.59 11.50 14.31
CA LYS A 72 -10.02 10.14 13.97
C LYS A 72 -10.62 10.04 12.58
N GLU A 73 -11.62 10.85 12.28
CA GLU A 73 -12.35 10.75 11.02
C GLU A 73 -11.45 11.06 9.82
N THR A 74 -10.56 12.05 9.96
CA THR A 74 -9.58 12.38 8.93
C THR A 74 -8.65 11.21 8.68
N LEU A 75 -8.13 10.57 9.74
CA LEU A 75 -7.23 9.44 9.60
C LEU A 75 -7.94 8.20 9.03
N GLU A 76 -9.15 7.87 9.49
CA GLU A 76 -9.94 6.75 8.98
C GLU A 76 -10.25 6.90 7.50
N ARG A 77 -10.56 8.12 7.05
CA ARG A 77 -10.77 8.42 5.63
C ARG A 77 -9.54 8.12 4.80
N GLU A 78 -8.35 8.53 5.26
CA GLU A 78 -7.10 8.26 4.54
C GLU A 78 -6.71 6.78 4.57
N LEU A 79 -6.89 6.09 5.71
CA LEU A 79 -6.59 4.66 5.85
C LEU A 79 -7.50 3.79 4.97
N ASN A 80 -8.77 4.15 4.83
CA ASN A 80 -9.76 3.42 4.03
C ASN A 80 -9.88 3.95 2.59
N ARG A 81 -9.07 4.94 2.20
CA ARG A 81 -9.08 5.53 0.86
C ARG A 81 -8.81 4.44 -0.18
N LYS A 82 -9.65 4.37 -1.20
CA LYS A 82 -9.41 3.48 -2.34
C LYS A 82 -8.22 4.01 -3.14
N VAL A 83 -7.10 3.31 -3.06
CA VAL A 83 -5.91 3.59 -3.88
C VAL A 83 -6.23 3.19 -5.32
N SER A 84 -5.99 4.10 -6.26
CA SER A 84 -6.24 3.82 -7.67
C SER A 84 -5.24 2.81 -8.22
N GLY A 85 -5.64 2.05 -9.25
CA GLY A 85 -4.75 1.10 -9.93
C GLY A 85 -3.46 1.76 -10.43
N LYS A 86 -3.58 2.95 -11.02
CA LYS A 86 -2.44 3.74 -11.53
C LYS A 86 -1.48 4.19 -10.43
N GLU A 87 -1.99 4.45 -9.23
CA GLU A 87 -1.17 4.88 -8.08
C GLU A 87 -0.40 3.70 -7.48
N ILE A 88 -1.01 2.52 -7.42
CA ILE A 88 -0.37 1.33 -6.81
C ILE A 88 0.53 0.56 -7.78
N GLN A 89 0.26 0.63 -9.08
CA GLN A 89 0.94 -0.15 -10.11
C GLN A 89 2.49 -0.01 -10.08
N PRO A 90 3.08 1.21 -10.05
CA PRO A 90 4.54 1.34 -10.02
C PRO A 90 5.16 0.69 -8.78
N THR A 91 4.42 0.68 -7.67
CA THR A 91 4.87 0.03 -6.43
C THR A 91 4.81 -1.48 -6.55
N LEU A 92 3.75 -2.03 -7.14
CA LEU A 92 3.62 -3.48 -7.39
C LEU A 92 4.70 -3.99 -8.34
N GLU A 93 4.96 -3.28 -9.44
CA GLU A 93 6.01 -3.62 -10.41
C GLU A 93 7.40 -3.63 -9.75
N ARG A 94 7.71 -2.61 -8.94
CA ARG A 94 8.98 -2.53 -8.22
C ARG A 94 9.15 -3.69 -7.23
N ILE A 95 8.08 -4.08 -6.54
CA ILE A 95 8.11 -5.19 -5.58
C ILE A 95 8.27 -6.52 -6.32
N GLU A 96 7.51 -6.75 -7.39
CA GLU A 96 7.61 -7.93 -8.24
C GLU A 96 9.04 -8.13 -8.75
N GLN A 97 9.65 -7.09 -9.33
CA GLN A 97 11.03 -7.15 -9.80
C GLN A 97 12.01 -7.59 -8.71
N LYS A 98 11.88 -7.05 -7.49
CA LYS A 98 12.74 -7.44 -6.37
C LYS A 98 12.43 -8.84 -5.85
N MET A 99 11.18 -9.28 -5.87
CA MET A 99 10.85 -10.66 -5.52
C MET A 99 11.44 -11.65 -6.52
N VAL A 100 11.47 -11.31 -7.81
CA VAL A 100 12.16 -12.11 -8.82
C VAL A 100 13.66 -12.17 -8.56
N GLN A 101 14.30 -11.03 -8.26
CA GLN A 101 15.72 -10.97 -7.91
C GLN A 101 16.05 -11.84 -6.69
N ASN A 102 15.17 -11.83 -5.69
CA ASN A 102 15.35 -12.56 -4.43
C ASN A 102 14.87 -14.02 -4.49
N GLN A 103 14.44 -14.51 -5.65
CA GLN A 103 13.92 -15.89 -5.84
C GLN A 103 12.67 -16.21 -4.99
N HIS A 104 11.78 -15.23 -4.80
CA HIS A 104 10.55 -15.35 -3.98
C HIS A 104 9.27 -15.54 -4.82
N GLN A 105 9.37 -16.06 -6.04
CA GLN A 105 8.24 -16.20 -6.98
C GLN A 105 7.17 -17.19 -6.49
N GLU A 106 7.54 -18.17 -5.66
CA GLU A 106 6.59 -19.19 -5.17
C GLU A 106 5.74 -18.75 -3.98
N THR A 107 5.98 -17.55 -3.45
CA THR A 107 5.27 -17.03 -2.29
C THR A 107 3.81 -16.63 -2.63
N PRO A 108 2.87 -16.78 -1.68
CA PRO A 108 1.49 -16.30 -1.86
C PRO A 108 1.42 -14.81 -2.19
N GLU A 109 2.33 -14.01 -1.63
CA GLU A 109 2.42 -12.58 -1.85
C GLU A 109 2.76 -12.26 -3.30
N PHE A 110 3.71 -12.98 -3.90
CA PHE A 110 4.07 -12.80 -5.31
C PHE A 110 2.90 -13.10 -6.24
N LYS A 111 2.18 -14.21 -5.99
CA LYS A 111 0.99 -14.61 -6.76
C LYS A 111 -0.12 -13.56 -6.65
N ALA A 112 -0.33 -12.99 -5.46
CA ALA A 112 -1.31 -11.92 -5.26
C ALA A 112 -0.93 -10.62 -5.99
N ILE A 113 0.36 -10.29 -6.05
CA ILE A 113 0.87 -9.11 -6.80
C ILE A 113 0.64 -9.30 -8.30
N GLN A 114 1.00 -10.46 -8.85
CA GLN A 114 0.79 -10.80 -10.26
C GLN A 114 -0.69 -10.69 -10.65
N GLN A 115 -1.58 -11.35 -9.91
CA GLN A 115 -3.03 -11.25 -10.15
C GLN A 115 -3.53 -9.81 -10.10
N LYS A 116 -2.98 -9.00 -9.18
CA LYS A 116 -3.36 -7.60 -9.06
C LYS A 116 -2.87 -6.79 -10.27
N LEU A 117 -1.64 -6.99 -10.73
CA LEU A 117 -1.09 -6.33 -11.91
C LEU A 117 -1.85 -6.70 -13.18
N GLU A 118 -2.17 -7.99 -13.38
CA GLU A 118 -2.99 -8.47 -14.49
C GLU A 118 -4.37 -7.81 -14.50
N SER A 119 -5.00 -7.66 -13.33
CA SER A 119 -6.30 -6.97 -13.21
C SER A 119 -6.27 -5.47 -13.55
N LEU A 120 -5.08 -4.87 -13.57
CA LEU A 120 -4.86 -3.46 -13.90
C LEU A 120 -4.53 -3.24 -15.38
N GLN A 121 -4.18 -4.30 -16.12
CA GLN A 121 -3.91 -4.20 -17.55
C GLN A 121 -5.23 -3.98 -18.33
N PRO A 122 -5.21 -3.17 -19.40
CA PRO A 122 -6.34 -3.10 -20.32
C PRO A 122 -6.63 -4.49 -20.89
N PRO A 123 -7.90 -4.84 -21.19
CA PRO A 123 -8.20 -6.11 -21.85
C PRO A 123 -7.40 -6.20 -23.15
N THR A 124 -6.61 -7.25 -23.30
CA THR A 124 -5.86 -7.53 -24.53
C THR A 124 -6.88 -7.61 -25.67
N PRO A 125 -6.72 -6.83 -26.77
CA PRO A 125 -7.60 -6.96 -27.92
C PRO A 125 -7.58 -8.41 -28.41
N PRO A 126 -8.73 -9.00 -28.78
CA PRO A 126 -8.73 -10.36 -29.33
C PRO A 126 -7.83 -10.37 -30.56
N ILE A 127 -6.83 -11.27 -30.55
CA ILE A 127 -5.93 -11.48 -31.67
C ILE A 127 -6.79 -11.75 -32.91
N PRO A 128 -6.69 -10.93 -33.98
CA PRO A 128 -7.42 -11.20 -35.22
C PRO A 128 -7.04 -12.60 -35.70
N LYS A 129 -8.02 -13.50 -35.83
CA LYS A 129 -7.80 -14.79 -36.48
C LYS A 129 -7.42 -14.49 -37.93
N THR A 130 -6.14 -14.56 -38.26
CA THR A 130 -5.68 -14.50 -39.65
C THR A 130 -6.40 -15.61 -40.43
N PRO A 131 -7.11 -15.29 -41.52
CA PRO A 131 -7.69 -16.31 -42.38
C PRO A 131 -6.59 -17.25 -42.86
N LYS A 132 -6.76 -18.56 -42.67
CA LYS A 132 -5.93 -19.55 -43.36
C LYS A 132 -6.10 -19.31 -44.85
N LEU A 133 -5.05 -18.86 -45.51
CA LEU A 133 -4.98 -18.85 -46.98
C LEU A 133 -5.18 -20.29 -47.46
N PRO A 134 -6.14 -20.56 -48.38
CA PRO A 134 -6.23 -21.87 -49.00
C PRO A 134 -4.95 -22.12 -49.80
N GLY A 135 -4.38 -23.30 -49.62
CA GLY A 135 -3.10 -23.71 -50.20
C GLY A 135 -3.06 -23.57 -51.71
N ILE A 136 -1.86 -23.24 -52.21
CA ILE A 136 -1.46 -23.40 -53.60
C ILE A 136 -0.66 -24.70 -53.68
#